data_AF-A0A934LWL2-F1
#
_entry.id   AF-A0A934LWL2-F1
#
_cell.length_a   1.000
_cell.length_b   1.000
_cell.length_c   1.000
_cell.angle_alpha   90.00
_cell.angle_beta   90.00
_cell.angle_gamma   90.00
#
_symmetry.space_group_name_H-M   'P 1'
#
loop_
_entity.id
_entity.type
_entity.pdbx_description
1 polymer ?
#
loop_
_entity_poly.entity_id
_entity_poly.type
_entity_poly.pdbx_seq_one_letter_code
_entity_poly.pdbx_strand_id
1 'polypeptide(L)' 'MKFHLLHPRVQLVTIMNRIYHSGMTTLSGGNLSIKDDNGDIWITPAGVDKGNLTPRDIMCVRADGT' A
#
# COMPACT_ATOMS: atom_id res chain seq x y z
N MET A 1 3.36 -4.77 -18.72
CA MET A 1 2.21 -4.62 -17.80
C MET A 1 1.97 -3.13 -17.56
N LYS A 2 0.73 -2.63 -17.65
CA LYS A 2 0.41 -1.23 -17.35
C LYS A 2 0.14 -1.09 -15.85
N PHE A 3 1.15 -0.66 -15.08
CA PHE A 3 1.10 -0.58 -13.60
C PHE A 3 -0.09 0.24 -13.08
N HIS A 4 -0.39 1.37 -13.72
CA HIS A 4 -1.49 2.27 -13.36
C HIS A 4 -2.89 1.66 -13.53
N LEU A 5 -3.03 0.55 -14.26
CA LEU A 5 -4.31 -0.16 -14.42
C LEU A 5 -4.53 -1.25 -13.36
N LEU A 6 -3.55 -1.50 -12.49
CA LEU A 6 -3.71 -2.47 -11.42
C LEU A 6 -4.58 -1.90 -10.30
N HIS A 7 -5.26 -2.77 -9.57
CA HIS A 7 -5.97 -2.37 -8.37
C HIS A 7 -5.01 -1.70 -7.35
N PRO A 8 -5.42 -0.62 -6.64
CA PRO A 8 -4.55 0.11 -5.70
C PRO A 8 -3.82 -0.78 -4.69
N ARG A 9 -4.49 -1.81 -4.16
CA ARG A 9 -3.90 -2.87 -3.31
C ARG A 9 -2.62 -3.48 -3.89
N VAL A 10 -2.64 -3.84 -5.18
CA VAL A 10 -1.50 -4.47 -5.86
C VAL A 10 -0.38 -3.44 -6.10
N GLN A 11 -0.76 -2.21 -6.45
CA GLN A 11 0.20 -1.12 -6.64
C GLN A 11 0.98 -0.85 -5.35
N LEU A 12 0.29 -0.72 -4.21
CA LEU A 12 0.90 -0.45 -2.91
C LEU A 12 1.89 -1.55 -2.49
N VAL A 13 1.51 -2.82 -2.61
CA VAL A 13 2.40 -3.95 -2.29
C VAL A 13 3.63 -3.95 -3.18
N THR A 14 3.45 -3.71 -4.49
CA THR A 14 4.56 -3.68 -5.45
C THR A 14 5.55 -2.56 -5.12
N ILE A 15 5.04 -1.37 -4.77
CA ILE A 15 5.88 -0.22 -4.40
C ILE A 15 6.57 -0.49 -3.05
N MET A 16 5.85 -0.99 -2.04
CA MET A 16 6.44 -1.29 -0.74
C MET A 16 7.57 -2.32 -0.87
N ASN A 17 7.35 -3.39 -1.64
CA ASN A 17 8.39 -4.38 -1.92
C ASN A 17 9.61 -3.73 -2.55
N ARG A 18 9.45 -2.83 -3.53
CA ARG A 18 10.58 -2.11 -4.12
C ARG A 18 11.32 -1.27 -3.08
N ILE A 19 10.61 -0.50 -2.25
CA ILE A 19 11.22 0.35 -1.21
C ILE A 19 11.99 -0.50 -0.19
N TYR A 20 11.37 -1.58 0.28
CA TYR A 20 11.96 -2.52 1.25
C TYR A 20 13.23 -3.17 0.71
N HIS A 21 13.19 -3.74 -0.49
CA HIS A 21 14.35 -4.39 -1.12
C HIS A 21 15.45 -3.40 -1.52
N SER A 22 15.11 -2.11 -1.68
CA SER A 22 16.10 -1.05 -1.92
C SER A 22 16.73 -0.52 -0.62
N GLY A 23 16.40 -1.07 0.54
CA GLY A 23 16.91 -0.62 1.84
C GLY A 23 16.43 0.78 2.25
N MET A 24 15.38 1.29 1.61
CA MET A 24 14.87 2.66 1.85
C MET A 24 13.85 2.74 2.99
N THR A 25 13.47 1.60 3.58
CA THR A 25 12.61 1.51 4.75
C THR A 25 12.98 0.26 5.56
N THR A 26 12.45 0.15 6.77
CA THR A 26 12.66 -1.01 7.66
C THR A 26 11.37 -1.81 7.85
N LEU A 27 11.47 -2.91 8.60
CA LEU A 27 10.34 -3.78 8.98
C LEU A 27 9.12 -3.03 9.52
N SER A 28 9.32 -1.96 10.29
CA SER A 28 8.27 -1.15 10.90
C SER A 28 8.22 0.28 10.37
N GLY A 29 8.84 0.54 9.21
CA GLY A 29 9.01 1.89 8.66
C GLY A 29 7.71 2.55 8.18
N GLY A 30 7.85 3.53 7.27
CA GLY A 30 6.74 4.36 6.79
C GLY A 30 5.60 3.60 6.09
N ASN A 31 4.47 4.28 5.94
CA ASN A 31 3.28 3.78 5.25
C ASN A 31 3.15 4.39 3.85
N LEU A 32 2.45 3.68 2.96
CA LEU A 32 2.07 4.17 1.63
C LEU A 32 0.55 4.24 1.53
N SER A 33 0.05 5.24 0.81
CA SER A 33 -1.36 5.35 0.47
C SER A 33 -1.59 5.79 -0.98
N ILE A 34 -2.74 5.40 -1.53
CA ILE A 34 -3.27 5.82 -2.82
C ILE A 34 -4.71 6.28 -2.61
N LYS A 35 -5.07 7.45 -3.12
CA LYS A 35 -6.46 7.88 -3.24
C LYS A 35 -6.99 7.49 -4.62
N ASP A 36 -8.14 6.83 -4.68
CA ASP A 36 -8.78 6.49 -5.95
C ASP A 36 -9.80 7.55 -6.41
N ASP A 37 -10.38 7.32 -7.59
CA ASP A 37 -11.33 8.25 -8.21
C ASP A 37 -12.65 8.37 -7.45
N ASN A 38 -13.02 7.37 -6.63
CA ASN A 38 -14.19 7.44 -5.75
C ASN A 38 -13.91 8.26 -4.49
N GLY A 39 -12.65 8.63 -4.26
CA GLY A 39 -12.21 9.35 -3.08
C GLY A 39 -11.80 8.44 -1.93
N ASP A 40 -11.86 7.12 -2.11
CA ASP A 40 -11.43 6.14 -1.12
C ASP A 40 -9.89 6.14 -1.02
N ILE A 41 -9.38 5.93 0.19
CA ILE A 41 -7.96 5.87 0.49
C ILE A 41 -7.56 4.42 0.78
N TRP A 42 -6.67 3.90 -0.05
CA TRP A 42 -6.02 2.62 0.15
C TRP A 42 -4.71 2.85 0.90
N ILE A 43 -4.47 2.16 2.02
CA ILE A 43 -3.30 2.40 2.87
C ILE A 43 -2.70 1.11 3.43
N THR A 44 -1.38 1.06 3.54
CA THR A 44 -0.67 -0.05 4.22
C THR A 44 -0.89 0.00 5.74
N PRO A 45 -1.11 -1.14 6.42
CA PRO A 45 -1.29 -1.18 7.87
C PRO A 45 -0.02 -0.82 8.64
N ALA A 46 -0.18 -0.17 9.80
CA ALA A 46 0.93 0.22 10.67
C ALA A 46 1.46 -0.98 11.48
N GLY A 47 2.75 -0.96 11.82
CA GLY A 47 3.34 -1.92 12.76
C GLY A 47 3.44 -3.38 12.28
N VAL A 48 3.22 -3.65 10.99
CA VAL A 48 3.42 -4.98 10.39
C VAL A 48 4.71 -5.04 9.59
N ASP A 49 5.24 -6.25 9.41
CA ASP A 49 6.35 -6.53 8.51
C ASP A 49 6.02 -6.09 7.07
N LYS A 50 6.70 -5.03 6.62
CA LYS A 50 6.50 -4.45 5.28
C LYS A 50 6.99 -5.34 4.15
N GLY A 51 7.93 -6.24 4.38
CA GLY A 51 8.49 -7.15 3.38
C GLY A 51 7.54 -8.30 3.02
N ASN A 52 6.57 -8.59 3.88
CA ASN A 52 5.61 -9.68 3.72
C ASN A 52 4.17 -9.21 3.43
N LEU A 53 3.99 -7.92 3.08
CA LEU A 53 2.67 -7.39 2.75
C LEU A 53 2.06 -8.10 1.53
N THR A 54 0.80 -8.47 1.67
CA THR A 54 -0.04 -8.99 0.59
C THR A 54 -1.12 -7.98 0.23
N PRO A 55 -1.74 -8.07 -0.97
CA PRO A 55 -2.84 -7.17 -1.34
C PRO A 55 -4.03 -7.22 -0.38
N ARG A 56 -4.19 -8.31 0.39
CA ARG A 56 -5.27 -8.49 1.37
C ARG A 56 -5.08 -7.65 2.62
N ASP A 57 -3.83 -7.38 2.99
CA ASP A 57 -3.47 -6.62 4.20
C ASP A 57 -3.71 -5.11 4.03
N ILE A 58 -3.86 -4.65 2.79
CA ILE A 58 -4.13 -3.24 2.49
C ILE A 58 -5.52 -2.85 3.00
N MET A 59 -5.58 -1.77 3.77
CA MET A 59 -6.82 -1.24 4.30
C MET A 59 -7.43 -0.24 3.31
N CYS A 60 -8.76 -0.18 3.28
CA CYS A 60 -9.50 0.84 2.54
C CYS A 60 -10.23 1.70 3.58
N VAL A 61 -9.95 2.99 3.56
CA VAL A 61 -10.70 4.02 4.27
C VAL A 61 -11.60 4.68 3.24
N ARG A 62 -12.90 4.59 3.44
CA ARG A 62 -13.88 5.18 2.53
C ARG A 62 -13.79 6.70 2.56
N ALA A 63 -14.27 7.33 1.50
CA ALA A 63 -14.31 8.79 1.40
C ALA A 63 -15.06 9.47 2.57
N ASP A 64 -16.01 8.77 3.20
CA ASP A 64 -16.76 9.23 4.37
C ASP A 64 -16.04 9.01 5.72
N GLY A 65 -14.85 8.39 5.69
CA GLY A 65 -14.02 8.12 6.85
C GLY A 65 -14.23 6.75 7.51
N THR A 66 -15.08 5.88 6.94
CA THR A 66 -15.30 4.50 7.43
C THR A 66 -14.27 3.48 6.96
#